data_AF-A0A1S3TX76-F1
#
_entry.id   AF-A0A1S3TX76-F1
#
_cell.length_a   1.000
_cell.length_b   1.000
_cell.length_c   1.000
_cell.angle_alpha   90.00
_cell.angle_beta   90.00
_cell.angle_gamma   90.00
#
_symmetry.space_group_name_H-M   'P 1'
#
loop_
_entity.id
_entity.type
_entity.pdbx_description
1 polymer ?
#
loop_
_entity_poly.entity_id
_entity_poly.type
_entity_poly.pdbx_seq_one_letter_code
_entity_poly.pdbx_strand_id
1 'polypeptide(L)'
;MGFRLLRLHGHQVSAEVFKHFERDGEFFCFKGQSTQAVTGMFNLLRASQVMFPGEKILEDGKKFSSKFLKEKREANELVDKWIIMKNLAEEVAYALDVPWYASMPRVETRFYIDQYGGESDVWIGKTLYRMPYVNNNNYLELAKLDYNNCQAMHLMEWGRIQKWYSESRLAEFGMNRRTLLLAYFLAAASIFEPEKSHVRLAWAKTTVLLETITSYVSDAEMRKTFMKNFSDYISRRDYSIGWRFNRNRTGHGLVETLVTTIDQISWDILVSQGHEIGYDMHRMWEKWLSSWHEEGDKCEGQGELLAQIINLCGGHWISEDQMFDPQYETLLQLTNSLCHTLYCHQKDKESESMIFPEVESQMQELVQLVFQKSTSGIDFNIKNTFLTVVKTYYYAAFCDARTTNFHIAKVLFDKVI
;
A
#
# COMPACT_ATOMS: atom_id res chain seq x y z
N MET A 1 -20.58 10.06 0.83
CA MET A 1 -20.49 8.58 0.64
C MET A 1 -20.57 8.16 -0.83
N GLY A 2 -21.71 8.39 -1.53
CA GLY A 2 -21.89 7.94 -2.92
C GLY A 2 -20.77 8.34 -3.89
N PHE A 3 -20.38 9.63 -3.89
CA PHE A 3 -19.23 10.14 -4.66
C PHE A 3 -17.96 9.30 -4.47
N ARG A 4 -17.56 9.07 -3.21
CA ARG A 4 -16.34 8.33 -2.86
C ARG A 4 -16.38 6.90 -3.38
N LEU A 5 -17.48 6.19 -3.13
CA LEU A 5 -17.62 4.80 -3.55
C LEU A 5 -17.63 4.68 -5.07
N LEU A 6 -18.38 5.53 -5.77
CA LEU A 6 -18.44 5.54 -7.22
C LEU A 6 -17.05 5.80 -7.83
N ARG A 7 -16.32 6.81 -7.32
CA ARG A 7 -14.97 7.12 -7.80
C ARG A 7 -13.99 5.97 -7.57
N LEU A 8 -13.98 5.38 -6.37
CA LEU A 8 -13.11 4.25 -6.04
C LEU A 8 -13.44 2.97 -6.84
N HIS A 9 -14.61 2.92 -7.50
CA HIS A 9 -14.99 1.84 -8.42
C HIS A 9 -14.92 2.27 -9.90
N GLY A 10 -14.18 3.34 -10.21
CA GLY A 10 -13.89 3.76 -11.59
C GLY A 10 -15.02 4.53 -12.30
N HIS A 11 -16.10 4.85 -11.60
CA HIS A 11 -17.18 5.66 -12.19
C HIS A 11 -16.76 7.13 -12.31
N GLN A 12 -17.14 7.74 -13.43
CA GLN A 12 -16.92 9.17 -13.66
C GLN A 12 -17.93 9.99 -12.88
N VAL A 13 -17.47 10.61 -11.80
CA VAL A 13 -18.26 11.48 -10.92
C VAL A 13 -17.55 12.81 -10.72
N SER A 14 -18.31 13.90 -10.84
CA SER A 14 -17.80 15.26 -10.68
C SER A 14 -17.86 15.70 -9.22
N ALA A 15 -16.77 16.27 -8.71
CA ALA A 15 -16.70 16.89 -7.39
C ALA A 15 -17.64 18.11 -7.25
N GLU A 16 -18.11 18.67 -8.36
CA GLU A 16 -18.99 19.83 -8.39
C GLU A 16 -20.33 19.60 -7.66
N VAL A 17 -20.73 18.35 -7.45
CA VAL A 17 -21.91 17.99 -6.64
C VAL A 17 -21.83 18.57 -5.22
N PHE A 18 -20.62 18.78 -4.68
CA PHE A 18 -20.43 19.34 -3.34
C PHE A 18 -20.72 20.84 -3.26
N LYS A 19 -20.73 21.58 -4.39
CA LYS A 19 -21.11 23.00 -4.41
C LYS A 19 -22.55 23.25 -3.97
N HIS A 20 -23.42 22.24 -4.03
CA HIS A 20 -24.78 22.35 -3.51
C HIS A 20 -24.86 22.44 -1.98
N PHE A 21 -23.77 22.09 -1.29
CA PHE A 21 -23.68 21.97 0.16
C PHE A 21 -22.67 22.96 0.77
N GLU A 22 -21.96 23.71 -0.07
CA GLU A 22 -21.03 24.74 0.33
C GLU A 22 -21.73 26.11 0.36
N ARG A 23 -21.44 26.90 1.38
CA ARG A 23 -21.84 28.30 1.49
C ARG A 23 -20.86 29.05 2.38
N ASP A 24 -20.29 30.13 1.85
CA ASP A 24 -19.36 31.03 2.54
C ASP A 24 -18.11 30.32 3.12
N GLY A 25 -17.63 29.28 2.42
CA GLY A 25 -16.48 28.48 2.85
C GLY A 25 -16.80 27.39 3.88
N GLU A 26 -18.08 27.25 4.27
CA GLU A 26 -18.55 26.19 5.16
C GLU A 26 -19.36 25.13 4.41
N PHE A 27 -19.38 23.90 4.93
CA PHE A 27 -20.15 22.80 4.38
C PHE A 27 -21.28 22.37 5.31
N PHE A 28 -22.45 22.07 4.72
CA PHE A 28 -23.67 21.71 5.45
C PHE A 28 -24.26 20.40 4.96
N CYS A 29 -24.97 19.66 5.82
CA CYS A 29 -25.56 18.38 5.45
C CYS A 29 -26.70 18.52 4.43
N PHE A 30 -27.42 19.64 4.45
CA PHE A 30 -28.55 19.90 3.56
C PHE A 30 -28.48 21.32 3.01
N LYS A 31 -28.78 21.46 1.72
CA LYS A 31 -28.85 22.76 1.06
C LYS A 31 -29.83 23.68 1.79
N GLY A 32 -29.37 24.89 2.14
CA GLY A 32 -30.17 25.91 2.81
C GLY A 32 -30.40 25.68 4.31
N GLN A 33 -29.78 24.67 4.92
CA GLN A 33 -29.80 24.45 6.37
C GLN A 33 -28.42 24.72 6.99
N SER A 34 -28.38 24.89 8.31
CA SER A 34 -27.14 25.04 9.09
C SER A 34 -26.68 23.73 9.77
N THR A 35 -27.33 22.60 9.49
CA THR A 35 -27.01 21.34 10.17
C THR A 35 -25.65 20.79 9.71
N GLN A 36 -24.75 20.55 10.67
CA GLN A 36 -23.46 19.90 10.49
C GLN A 36 -23.38 18.69 11.42
N ALA A 37 -23.62 17.50 10.87
CA ALA A 37 -23.53 16.24 11.62
C ALA A 37 -22.12 15.64 11.52
N VAL A 38 -21.65 15.00 12.59
CA VAL A 38 -20.32 14.37 12.66
C VAL A 38 -20.13 13.36 11.53
N THR A 39 -21.09 12.45 11.33
CA THR A 39 -21.06 11.44 10.25
C THR A 39 -21.12 12.07 8.86
N GLY A 40 -21.83 13.18 8.70
CA GLY A 40 -21.88 13.94 7.44
C GLY A 40 -20.51 14.53 7.09
N MET A 41 -19.88 15.21 8.05
CA MET A 41 -18.56 15.82 7.87
C MET A 41 -17.45 14.77 7.78
N PHE A 42 -17.56 13.68 8.52
CA PHE A 42 -16.68 12.52 8.39
C PHE A 42 -16.73 11.90 6.99
N ASN A 43 -17.92 11.75 6.42
CA ASN A 43 -18.09 11.29 5.05
C ASN A 43 -17.58 12.29 4.00
N LEU A 44 -17.63 13.59 4.29
CA LEU A 44 -17.02 14.63 3.45
C LEU A 44 -15.49 14.53 3.49
N LEU A 45 -14.89 14.37 4.68
CA LEU A 45 -13.44 14.18 4.84
C LEU A 45 -12.94 12.96 4.04
N ARG A 46 -13.59 11.80 4.18
CA ARG A 46 -13.21 10.61 3.42
C ARG A 46 -13.40 10.78 1.91
N ALA A 47 -14.41 11.56 1.49
CA ALA A 47 -14.66 11.81 0.08
C ALA A 47 -13.65 12.78 -0.53
N SER A 48 -13.18 13.78 0.22
CA SER A 48 -12.17 14.70 -0.27
C SER A 48 -10.79 14.05 -0.38
N GLN A 49 -10.49 13.01 0.40
CA GLN A 49 -9.23 12.28 0.30
C GLN A 49 -9.02 11.54 -1.03
N VAL A 50 -10.06 11.39 -1.86
CA VAL A 50 -9.96 10.80 -3.22
C VAL A 50 -10.06 11.87 -4.33
N MET A 51 -9.63 13.09 -4.02
CA MET A 51 -9.62 14.21 -4.96
C MET A 51 -8.62 14.02 -6.11
N PHE A 52 -8.97 14.55 -7.28
CA PHE A 52 -8.08 14.69 -8.42
C PHE A 52 -7.47 16.10 -8.43
N PRO A 53 -6.34 16.31 -9.12
CA PRO A 53 -5.71 17.61 -9.26
C PRO A 53 -6.68 18.69 -9.73
N GLY A 54 -6.68 19.83 -9.04
CA GLY A 54 -7.50 21.00 -9.39
C GLY A 54 -8.94 20.98 -8.87
N GLU A 55 -9.39 19.93 -8.17
CA GLU A 55 -10.72 19.85 -7.56
C GLU A 55 -10.82 20.70 -6.27
N LYS A 56 -10.74 22.02 -6.40
CA LYS A 56 -10.74 22.99 -5.28
C LYS A 56 -11.86 22.79 -4.25
N ILE A 57 -13.06 22.44 -4.70
CA ILE A 57 -14.19 22.18 -3.79
C ILE A 57 -13.92 21.04 -2.80
N LEU A 58 -13.12 20.03 -3.20
CA LEU A 58 -12.69 18.96 -2.28
C LEU A 58 -11.54 19.40 -1.39
N GLU A 59 -10.64 20.27 -1.86
CA GLU A 59 -9.61 20.87 -1.01
C GLU A 59 -10.25 21.66 0.15
N ASP A 60 -11.22 22.51 -0.17
CA ASP A 60 -11.99 23.28 0.81
C ASP A 60 -12.79 22.33 1.72
N GLY A 61 -13.41 21.30 1.14
CA GLY A 61 -14.10 20.25 1.90
C GLY A 61 -13.17 19.50 2.87
N LYS A 62 -11.94 19.15 2.47
CA LYS A 62 -10.92 18.51 3.33
C LYS A 62 -10.54 19.42 4.49
N LYS A 63 -10.24 20.70 4.21
CA LYS A 63 -9.88 21.71 5.22
C LYS A 63 -11.01 21.90 6.24
N PHE A 64 -12.22 22.15 5.75
CA PHE A 64 -13.40 22.39 6.60
C PHE A 64 -13.73 21.17 7.46
N SER A 65 -13.91 20.00 6.84
CA SER A 65 -14.30 18.78 7.56
C SER A 65 -13.24 18.32 8.56
N SER A 66 -11.94 18.42 8.22
CA SER A 66 -10.86 18.09 9.16
C SER A 66 -10.87 19.02 10.37
N LYS A 67 -11.02 20.33 10.16
CA LYS A 67 -11.11 21.31 11.25
C LYS A 67 -12.30 21.02 12.15
N PHE A 68 -13.50 20.88 11.57
CA PHE A 68 -14.73 20.57 12.30
C PHE A 68 -14.59 19.31 13.17
N LEU A 69 -14.06 18.22 12.61
CA LEU A 69 -13.94 16.95 13.33
C LEU A 69 -12.86 17.01 14.44
N LYS A 70 -11.78 17.77 14.24
CA LYS A 70 -10.77 18.02 15.29
C LYS A 70 -11.35 18.81 16.45
N GLU A 71 -12.09 19.88 16.17
CA GLU A 71 -12.80 20.67 17.20
C GLU A 71 -13.79 19.80 17.98
N LYS A 72 -14.55 18.94 17.29
CA LYS A 72 -15.45 17.97 17.93
C LYS A 72 -14.70 16.93 18.77
N ARG A 73 -13.53 16.46 18.33
CA ARG A 73 -12.67 15.56 19.09
C ARG A 73 -12.17 16.22 20.38
N GLU A 74 -11.67 17.44 20.30
CA GLU A 74 -11.14 18.20 21.44
C GLU A 74 -12.23 18.53 22.47
N ALA A 75 -13.46 18.80 22.01
CA ALA A 75 -14.61 19.03 22.87
C ALA A 75 -15.25 17.75 23.43
N ASN A 76 -14.76 16.54 23.08
CA ASN A 76 -15.40 15.25 23.37
C ASN A 76 -16.86 15.17 22.85
N GLU A 77 -17.11 15.78 21.69
CA GLU A 77 -18.42 15.87 21.03
C GLU A 77 -18.48 15.05 19.73
N LEU A 78 -17.68 13.98 19.62
CA LEU A 78 -17.76 13.02 18.51
C LEU A 78 -18.98 12.09 18.67
N VAL A 79 -20.15 12.70 18.75
CA VAL A 79 -21.47 12.07 18.81
C VAL A 79 -22.31 12.57 17.63
N ASP A 80 -23.17 11.70 17.11
CA ASP A 80 -24.00 12.04 15.96
C ASP A 80 -25.48 12.16 16.34
N LYS A 81 -26.16 13.13 15.73
CA LYS A 81 -27.59 13.37 15.94
C LYS A 81 -28.48 12.32 15.26
N TRP A 82 -27.97 11.65 14.23
CA TRP A 82 -28.72 10.78 13.33
C TRP A 82 -28.44 9.29 13.56
N ILE A 83 -27.47 8.94 14.41
CA ILE A 83 -27.12 7.55 14.69
C ILE A 83 -26.47 7.39 16.07
N ILE A 84 -26.83 6.31 16.77
CA ILE A 84 -26.17 5.82 17.97
C ILE A 84 -25.29 4.66 17.53
N MET A 85 -23.98 4.85 17.55
CA MET A 85 -22.99 3.86 17.12
C MET A 85 -22.18 3.36 18.31
N LYS A 86 -21.69 2.11 18.23
CA LYS A 86 -20.77 1.54 19.21
C LYS A 86 -19.56 2.45 19.49
N ASN A 87 -18.73 2.74 18.48
CA ASN A 87 -17.47 3.49 18.66
C ASN A 87 -17.23 4.58 17.58
N LEU A 88 -18.19 5.48 17.35
CA LEU A 88 -18.02 6.58 16.36
C LEU A 88 -16.79 7.45 16.63
N ALA A 89 -16.51 7.77 17.89
CA ALA A 89 -15.39 8.62 18.26
C ALA A 89 -14.04 8.02 17.84
N GLU A 90 -13.87 6.71 18.01
CA GLU A 90 -12.66 6.00 17.60
C GLU A 90 -12.53 5.89 16.07
N GLU A 91 -13.64 5.67 15.37
CA GLU A 91 -13.65 5.62 13.89
C GLU A 91 -13.22 6.98 13.30
N VAL A 92 -13.76 8.08 13.84
CA VAL A 92 -13.37 9.44 13.41
C VAL A 92 -11.94 9.77 13.81
N ALA A 93 -11.51 9.39 15.02
CA ALA A 93 -10.13 9.63 15.47
C ALA A 93 -9.13 8.92 14.55
N TYR A 94 -9.35 7.65 14.22
CA TYR A 94 -8.49 6.90 13.31
C TYR A 94 -8.32 7.61 11.96
N ALA A 95 -9.41 8.10 11.36
CA ALA A 95 -9.35 8.77 10.06
C ALA A 95 -8.75 10.18 10.10
N LEU A 96 -8.77 10.84 11.26
CA LEU A 96 -8.04 12.09 11.48
C LEU A 96 -6.55 11.86 11.64
N ASP A 97 -6.18 10.75 12.27
CA ASP A 97 -4.79 10.42 12.60
C ASP A 97 -4.06 9.71 11.45
N VAL A 98 -4.78 8.96 10.61
CA VAL A 98 -4.21 8.22 9.48
C VAL A 98 -4.89 8.67 8.17
N PRO A 99 -4.20 9.46 7.32
CA PRO A 99 -4.75 9.87 6.03
C PRO A 99 -4.96 8.65 5.11
N TRP A 100 -5.87 8.74 4.14
CA TRP A 100 -6.15 7.63 3.22
C TRP A 100 -4.91 7.14 2.45
N TYR A 101 -3.96 8.03 2.16
CA TYR A 101 -2.67 7.68 1.53
C TYR A 101 -1.78 6.80 2.43
N ALA A 102 -1.88 6.93 3.75
CA ALA A 102 -1.23 6.06 4.73
C ALA A 102 -2.12 4.87 5.18
N SER A 103 -3.40 4.83 4.80
CA SER A 103 -4.31 3.78 5.26
C SER A 103 -4.11 2.49 4.46
N MET A 104 -3.54 1.47 5.11
CA MET A 104 -3.41 0.12 4.52
C MET A 104 -4.66 -0.73 4.81
N PRO A 105 -5.13 -1.54 3.83
CA PRO A 105 -6.38 -2.29 3.93
C PRO A 105 -6.56 -3.10 5.22
N ARG A 106 -5.56 -3.90 5.63
CA ARG A 106 -5.69 -4.72 6.85
C ARG A 106 -5.56 -3.93 8.14
N VAL A 107 -4.90 -2.76 8.10
CA VAL A 107 -4.83 -1.86 9.26
C VAL A 107 -6.20 -1.23 9.49
N GLU A 108 -6.78 -0.59 8.47
CA GLU A 108 -8.13 0.01 8.57
C GLU A 108 -9.18 -1.02 8.96
N THR A 109 -9.15 -2.20 8.32
CA THR A 109 -10.08 -3.30 8.64
C THR A 109 -9.92 -3.77 10.09
N ARG A 110 -8.69 -3.85 10.62
CA ARG A 110 -8.43 -4.31 11.99
C ARG A 110 -9.13 -3.43 13.02
N PHE A 111 -9.06 -2.11 12.84
CA PHE A 111 -9.72 -1.16 13.72
C PHE A 111 -11.23 -1.14 13.49
N TYR A 112 -11.67 -1.18 12.22
CA TYR A 112 -13.09 -1.12 11.91
C TYR A 112 -13.90 -2.31 12.44
N ILE A 113 -13.32 -3.52 12.47
CA ILE A 113 -13.99 -4.69 13.07
C ILE A 113 -14.29 -4.46 14.56
N ASP A 114 -13.37 -3.83 15.30
CA ASP A 114 -13.59 -3.51 16.72
C ASP A 114 -14.64 -2.40 16.89
N GLN A 115 -14.75 -1.50 15.91
CA GLN A 115 -15.62 -0.31 15.95
C GLN A 115 -17.06 -0.58 15.50
N TYR A 116 -17.26 -1.53 14.58
CA TYR A 116 -18.57 -1.85 14.01
C TYR A 116 -19.52 -2.40 15.08
N GLY A 117 -20.71 -1.81 15.20
CA GLY A 117 -21.69 -2.17 16.22
C GLY A 117 -22.56 -3.37 15.88
N GLY A 118 -22.47 -3.93 14.67
CA GLY A 118 -23.38 -5.01 14.26
C GLY A 118 -24.84 -4.56 14.37
N GLU A 119 -25.70 -5.37 14.96
CA GLU A 119 -27.13 -5.04 15.14
C GLU A 119 -27.43 -4.00 16.23
N SER A 120 -26.42 -3.60 17.04
CA SER A 120 -26.62 -2.67 18.16
C SER A 120 -26.75 -1.22 17.71
N ASP A 121 -26.24 -0.87 16.53
CA ASP A 121 -26.33 0.48 16.00
C ASP A 121 -27.80 0.86 15.71
N VAL A 122 -28.20 2.06 16.13
CA VAL A 122 -29.58 2.54 15.99
C VAL A 122 -29.60 3.87 15.25
N TRP A 123 -30.41 3.94 14.21
CA TRP A 123 -30.58 5.16 13.42
C TRP A 123 -31.72 6.02 14.00
N ILE A 124 -31.54 7.34 13.93
CA ILE A 124 -32.47 8.33 14.46
C ILE A 124 -33.11 9.06 13.27
N GLY A 125 -34.41 8.83 13.06
CA GLY A 125 -35.23 9.56 12.09
C GLY A 125 -36.36 10.31 12.79
N LYS A 126 -37.59 10.21 12.26
CA LYS A 126 -38.79 10.60 13.03
C LYS A 126 -39.00 9.70 14.26
N THR A 127 -38.57 8.45 14.13
CA THR A 127 -38.51 7.44 15.19
C THR A 127 -37.16 6.74 15.13
N LEU A 128 -36.81 6.00 16.17
CA LEU A 128 -35.68 5.08 16.12
C LEU A 128 -35.97 3.96 15.11
N TYR A 129 -34.97 3.60 14.33
CA TYR A 129 -35.06 2.49 13.38
C TYR A 129 -33.72 1.77 13.23
N ARG A 130 -33.75 0.57 12.65
CA ARG A 130 -32.55 -0.22 12.33
C ARG A 130 -32.49 -0.50 10.84
N MET A 131 -31.29 -0.74 10.36
CA MET A 131 -31.00 -1.06 8.96
C MET A 131 -30.36 -2.46 8.88
N PRO A 132 -31.12 -3.55 8.90
CA PRO A 132 -30.57 -4.91 9.03
C PRO A 132 -29.56 -5.29 7.93
N TYR A 133 -29.70 -4.72 6.74
CA TYR A 133 -28.77 -4.95 5.62
C TYR A 133 -27.50 -4.10 5.68
N VAL A 134 -27.39 -3.19 6.64
CA VAL A 134 -26.20 -2.36 6.91
C VAL A 134 -25.56 -2.76 8.25
N ASN A 135 -26.39 -3.02 9.26
CA ASN A 135 -26.05 -3.25 10.66
C ASN A 135 -26.55 -4.64 11.08
N ASN A 136 -25.67 -5.65 11.07
CA ASN A 136 -25.99 -7.00 11.53
C ASN A 136 -24.76 -7.76 12.02
N ASN A 137 -24.98 -8.73 12.90
CA ASN A 137 -23.90 -9.52 13.48
C ASN A 137 -23.32 -10.54 12.50
N ASN A 138 -24.05 -10.98 11.48
CA ASN A 138 -23.53 -11.93 10.50
C ASN A 138 -22.33 -11.35 9.73
N TYR A 139 -22.38 -10.07 9.37
CA TYR A 139 -21.27 -9.38 8.72
C TYR A 139 -20.06 -9.27 9.67
N LEU A 140 -20.29 -8.97 10.95
CA LEU A 140 -19.24 -8.89 11.95
C LEU A 140 -18.57 -10.25 12.17
N GLU A 141 -19.35 -11.30 12.36
CA GLU A 141 -18.84 -12.66 12.55
C GLU A 141 -18.08 -13.16 11.32
N LEU A 142 -18.60 -12.91 10.12
CA LEU A 142 -17.88 -13.23 8.88
C LEU A 142 -16.55 -12.47 8.79
N ALA A 143 -16.54 -11.16 9.11
CA ALA A 143 -15.33 -10.35 9.06
C ALA A 143 -14.27 -10.83 10.08
N LYS A 144 -14.69 -11.21 11.29
CA LYS A 144 -13.78 -11.79 12.31
C LYS A 144 -13.16 -13.10 11.82
N LEU A 145 -13.98 -14.00 11.28
CA LEU A 145 -13.52 -15.30 10.78
C LEU A 145 -12.58 -15.14 9.59
N ASP A 146 -12.95 -14.33 8.60
CA ASP A 146 -12.11 -14.03 7.42
C ASP A 146 -10.77 -13.40 7.84
N TYR A 147 -10.80 -12.40 8.72
CA TYR A 147 -9.60 -11.73 9.20
C TYR A 147 -8.65 -12.70 9.91
N ASN A 148 -9.17 -13.52 10.83
CA ASN A 148 -8.39 -14.48 11.58
C ASN A 148 -7.82 -15.60 10.69
N ASN A 149 -8.56 -16.01 9.64
CA ASN A 149 -8.09 -17.00 8.66
C ASN A 149 -6.91 -16.44 7.85
N CYS A 150 -7.03 -15.20 7.36
CA CYS A 150 -5.93 -14.52 6.66
C CYS A 150 -4.73 -14.36 7.59
N GLN A 151 -4.93 -13.86 8.82
CA GLN A 151 -3.86 -13.65 9.80
C GLN A 151 -3.11 -14.95 10.14
N ALA A 152 -3.82 -16.06 10.33
CA ALA A 152 -3.19 -17.36 10.61
C ALA A 152 -2.25 -17.80 9.46
N MET A 153 -2.66 -17.55 8.21
CA MET A 153 -1.85 -17.82 7.03
C MET A 153 -0.66 -16.84 6.93
N HIS A 154 -0.86 -15.56 7.26
CA HIS A 154 0.25 -14.60 7.33
C HIS A 154 1.30 -14.99 8.39
N LEU A 155 0.88 -15.55 9.52
CA LEU A 155 1.82 -16.07 10.53
C LEU A 155 2.64 -17.27 10.03
N MET A 156 2.04 -18.15 9.21
CA MET A 156 2.78 -19.25 8.58
C MET A 156 3.79 -18.72 7.55
N GLU A 157 3.39 -17.74 6.74
CA GLU A 157 4.28 -17.06 5.79
C GLU A 157 5.43 -16.33 6.51
N TRP A 158 5.15 -15.68 7.63
CA TRP A 158 6.19 -15.04 8.45
C TRP A 158 7.25 -16.05 8.89
N GLY A 159 6.85 -17.24 9.33
CA GLY A 159 7.78 -18.34 9.62
C GLY A 159 8.65 -18.74 8.41
N ARG A 160 8.09 -18.75 7.20
CA ARG A 160 8.83 -19.01 5.95
C ARG A 160 9.83 -17.89 5.63
N ILE A 161 9.44 -16.63 5.82
CA ILE A 161 10.32 -15.47 5.63
C ILE A 161 11.49 -15.49 6.62
N GLN A 162 11.23 -15.82 7.89
CA GLN A 162 12.30 -15.96 8.89
C GLN A 162 13.27 -17.09 8.55
N LYS A 163 12.76 -18.23 8.05
CA LYS A 163 13.59 -19.35 7.58
C LYS A 163 14.47 -18.93 6.40
N TRP A 164 13.87 -18.31 5.38
CA TRP A 164 14.60 -17.77 4.22
C TRP A 164 15.70 -16.78 4.65
N TYR A 165 15.39 -15.85 5.56
CA TYR A 165 16.37 -14.89 6.09
C TYR A 165 17.61 -15.57 6.70
N SER A 166 17.40 -16.65 7.46
CA SER A 166 18.50 -17.41 8.08
C SER A 166 19.27 -18.24 7.05
N GLU A 167 18.59 -18.93 6.14
CA GLU A 167 19.23 -19.75 5.10
C GLU A 167 20.04 -18.91 4.11
N SER A 168 19.55 -17.71 3.79
CA SER A 168 20.23 -16.74 2.92
C SER A 168 21.33 -15.92 3.63
N ARG A 169 21.55 -16.15 4.93
CA ARG A 169 22.57 -15.48 5.77
C ARG A 169 22.52 -13.95 5.68
N LEU A 170 21.31 -13.38 5.50
CA LEU A 170 21.12 -11.94 5.27
C LEU A 170 21.61 -11.08 6.44
N ALA A 171 21.67 -11.63 7.65
CA ALA A 171 22.26 -11.00 8.83
C ALA A 171 23.73 -10.56 8.61
N GLU A 172 24.50 -11.34 7.84
CA GLU A 172 25.91 -11.06 7.55
C GLU A 172 26.09 -9.88 6.61
N PHE A 173 25.05 -9.54 5.84
CA PHE A 173 24.98 -8.37 4.98
C PHE A 173 24.31 -7.17 5.67
N GLY A 174 24.14 -7.21 7.00
CA GLY A 174 23.58 -6.10 7.78
C GLY A 174 22.05 -6.06 7.86
N MET A 175 21.33 -7.01 7.24
CA MET A 175 19.88 -7.05 7.32
C MET A 175 19.43 -7.47 8.72
N ASN A 176 18.60 -6.64 9.36
CA ASN A 176 18.09 -6.90 10.71
C ASN A 176 16.64 -7.41 10.69
N ARG A 177 16.24 -8.09 11.77
CA ARG A 177 14.90 -8.70 11.89
C ARG A 177 13.75 -7.68 11.94
N ARG A 178 14.02 -6.44 12.34
CA ARG A 178 13.00 -5.39 12.39
C ARG A 178 12.63 -4.92 10.98
N THR A 179 13.62 -4.66 10.13
CA THR A 179 13.41 -4.34 8.71
C THR A 179 12.77 -5.51 7.97
N LEU A 180 13.19 -6.74 8.26
CA LEU A 180 12.55 -7.97 7.74
C LEU A 180 11.05 -8.04 8.08
N LEU A 181 10.69 -7.81 9.35
CA LEU A 181 9.30 -7.83 9.81
C LEU A 181 8.49 -6.69 9.20
N LEU A 182 9.08 -5.49 9.10
CA LEU A 182 8.43 -4.34 8.47
C LEU A 182 8.11 -4.61 7.00
N ALA A 183 9.07 -5.12 6.23
CA ALA A 183 8.87 -5.45 4.82
C ALA A 183 7.75 -6.48 4.63
N TYR A 184 7.72 -7.52 5.47
CA TYR A 184 6.64 -8.51 5.43
C TYR A 184 5.28 -7.92 5.82
N PHE A 185 5.25 -7.09 6.88
CA PHE A 185 4.04 -6.42 7.32
C PHE A 185 3.45 -5.51 6.25
N LEU A 186 4.26 -4.68 5.57
CA LEU A 186 3.78 -3.78 4.52
C LEU A 186 3.15 -4.55 3.34
N ALA A 187 3.77 -5.68 2.95
CA ALA A 187 3.22 -6.55 1.92
C ALA A 187 1.89 -7.20 2.37
N ALA A 188 1.87 -7.80 3.56
CA ALA A 188 0.71 -8.53 4.08
C ALA A 188 -0.47 -7.61 4.45
N ALA A 189 -0.18 -6.38 4.89
CA ALA A 189 -1.22 -5.40 5.20
C ALA A 189 -1.89 -4.82 3.94
N SER A 190 -1.20 -4.89 2.80
CA SER A 190 -1.63 -4.35 1.50
C SER A 190 -2.33 -5.38 0.62
N ILE A 191 -1.74 -6.56 0.45
CA ILE A 191 -2.29 -7.68 -0.33
C ILE A 191 -2.49 -8.84 0.63
N PHE A 192 -3.71 -9.06 1.11
CA PHE A 192 -3.97 -9.94 2.26
C PHE A 192 -4.59 -11.28 1.88
N GLU A 193 -5.12 -11.40 0.66
CA GLU A 193 -5.91 -12.54 0.20
C GLU A 193 -5.07 -13.83 0.19
N PRO A 194 -5.59 -14.96 0.70
CA PRO A 194 -4.82 -16.21 0.80
C PRO A 194 -4.17 -16.68 -0.50
N GLU A 195 -4.88 -16.56 -1.62
CA GLU A 195 -4.44 -16.95 -2.96
C GLU A 195 -3.25 -16.13 -3.48
N LYS A 196 -3.00 -14.94 -2.92
CA LYS A 196 -1.90 -14.04 -3.31
C LYS A 196 -0.64 -14.21 -2.44
N SER A 197 -0.47 -15.38 -1.81
CA SER A 197 0.70 -15.71 -0.99
C SER A 197 2.03 -15.51 -1.72
N HIS A 198 2.12 -16.00 -2.96
CA HIS A 198 3.30 -15.86 -3.81
C HIS A 198 3.66 -14.39 -4.07
N VAL A 199 2.66 -13.52 -4.30
CA VAL A 199 2.84 -12.08 -4.50
C VAL A 199 3.38 -11.41 -3.24
N ARG A 200 2.79 -11.69 -2.06
CA ARG A 200 3.27 -11.15 -0.77
C ARG A 200 4.71 -11.56 -0.47
N LEU A 201 5.03 -12.84 -0.67
CA LEU A 201 6.37 -13.36 -0.41
C LEU A 201 7.39 -12.76 -1.37
N ALA A 202 7.04 -12.62 -2.66
CA ALA A 202 7.89 -11.98 -3.66
C ALA A 202 8.12 -10.50 -3.32
N TRP A 203 7.06 -9.77 -2.95
CA TRP A 203 7.16 -8.39 -2.47
C TRP A 203 8.13 -8.30 -1.29
N ALA A 204 7.85 -9.01 -0.19
CA ALA A 204 8.65 -8.90 1.03
C ALA A 204 10.12 -9.25 0.80
N LYS A 205 10.40 -10.33 0.06
CA LYS A 205 11.78 -10.73 -0.29
C LYS A 205 12.48 -9.69 -1.17
N THR A 206 11.78 -9.13 -2.14
CA THR A 206 12.31 -8.07 -3.03
C THR A 206 12.68 -6.83 -2.24
N THR A 207 11.78 -6.33 -1.37
CA THR A 207 12.05 -5.17 -0.51
C THR A 207 13.25 -5.43 0.40
N VAL A 208 13.34 -6.61 1.02
CA VAL A 208 14.48 -6.96 1.88
C VAL A 208 15.78 -7.02 1.08
N LEU A 209 15.78 -7.59 -0.11
CA LEU A 209 16.98 -7.64 -0.95
C LEU A 209 17.41 -6.25 -1.41
N LEU A 210 16.48 -5.39 -1.81
CA LEU A 210 16.75 -4.00 -2.14
C LEU A 210 17.45 -3.27 -1.00
N GLU A 211 16.86 -3.29 0.20
CA GLU A 211 17.45 -2.64 1.39
C GLU A 211 18.80 -3.25 1.79
N THR A 212 18.97 -4.57 1.63
CA THR A 212 20.26 -5.22 1.91
C THR A 212 21.34 -4.78 0.93
N ILE A 213 21.02 -4.73 -0.37
CA ILE A 213 21.96 -4.35 -1.43
C ILE A 213 22.38 -2.89 -1.26
N THR A 214 21.42 -1.98 -1.07
CA THR A 214 21.71 -0.54 -0.98
C THR A 214 22.47 -0.19 0.30
N SER A 215 22.25 -0.91 1.41
CA SER A 215 22.96 -0.67 2.66
C SER A 215 24.35 -1.34 2.71
N TYR A 216 24.51 -2.54 2.15
CA TYR A 216 25.76 -3.29 2.18
C TYR A 216 26.79 -2.78 1.16
N VAL A 217 26.34 -2.37 -0.04
CA VAL A 217 27.22 -1.96 -1.13
C VAL A 217 27.47 -0.45 -1.09
N SER A 218 28.50 -0.05 -0.34
CA SER A 218 28.71 1.35 0.04
C SER A 218 29.39 2.23 -1.01
N ASP A 219 30.22 1.66 -1.89
CA ASP A 219 31.04 2.44 -2.83
C ASP A 219 30.83 2.05 -4.31
N ALA A 220 31.32 2.93 -5.21
CA ALA A 220 31.12 2.79 -6.64
C ALA A 220 31.80 1.54 -7.25
N GLU A 221 32.94 1.11 -6.70
CA GLU A 221 33.66 -0.07 -7.20
C GLU A 221 32.95 -1.36 -6.76
N MET A 222 32.42 -1.40 -5.55
CA MET A 222 31.56 -2.49 -5.10
C MET A 222 30.28 -2.57 -5.93
N ARG A 223 29.64 -1.43 -6.28
CA ARG A 223 28.47 -1.40 -7.17
C ARG A 223 28.78 -1.96 -8.56
N LYS A 224 29.87 -1.51 -9.19
CA LYS A 224 30.33 -2.06 -10.48
C LYS A 224 30.60 -3.55 -10.41
N THR A 225 31.26 -4.00 -9.33
CA THR A 225 31.56 -5.42 -9.10
C THR A 225 30.28 -6.24 -8.91
N PHE A 226 29.32 -5.71 -8.15
CA PHE A 226 28.01 -6.34 -7.94
C PHE A 226 27.27 -6.51 -9.27
N MET A 227 27.17 -5.45 -10.07
CA MET A 227 26.52 -5.47 -11.38
C MET A 227 27.18 -6.47 -12.32
N LYS A 228 28.51 -6.42 -12.45
CA LYS A 228 29.26 -7.36 -13.29
C LYS A 228 29.01 -8.81 -12.87
N ASN A 229 29.09 -9.11 -11.57
CA ASN A 229 28.83 -10.45 -11.05
C ASN A 229 27.41 -10.90 -11.37
N PHE A 230 26.41 -10.02 -11.21
CA PHE A 230 25.02 -10.31 -11.55
C PHE A 230 24.87 -10.63 -13.04
N SER A 231 25.43 -9.80 -13.93
CA SER A 231 25.45 -10.03 -15.38
C SER A 231 26.16 -11.34 -15.76
N ASP A 232 27.25 -11.70 -15.08
CA ASP A 232 27.96 -12.97 -15.29
C ASP A 232 27.09 -14.17 -14.86
N TYR A 233 26.28 -14.04 -13.82
CA TYR A 233 25.35 -15.09 -13.38
C TYR A 233 24.23 -15.33 -14.39
N ILE A 234 23.61 -14.27 -14.92
CA ILE A 234 22.50 -14.38 -15.87
C ILE A 234 22.97 -14.79 -17.27
N SER A 235 24.20 -14.45 -17.67
CA SER A 235 24.76 -14.76 -19.00
C SER A 235 25.28 -16.20 -19.13
N ARG A 236 25.58 -16.88 -18.01
CA ARG A 236 25.96 -18.31 -17.98
C ARG A 236 24.74 -19.19 -18.22
N ARG A 237 24.31 -19.23 -19.49
CA ARG A 237 23.16 -19.95 -20.05
C ARG A 237 23.05 -21.41 -19.59
N ASP A 238 22.03 -21.69 -18.79
CA ASP A 238 21.12 -22.80 -19.04
C ASP A 238 19.73 -22.44 -18.50
N TYR A 239 18.74 -22.42 -19.40
CA TYR A 239 17.42 -21.82 -19.18
C TYR A 239 16.41 -22.74 -18.50
N SER A 240 16.76 -24.01 -18.23
CA SER A 240 15.88 -24.77 -17.35
C SER A 240 16.08 -24.24 -15.93
N ILE A 241 15.02 -23.63 -15.41
CA ILE A 241 14.95 -23.28 -13.99
C ILE A 241 15.32 -24.56 -13.16
N GLY A 242 15.02 -25.76 -13.73
CA GLY A 242 15.33 -27.13 -13.28
C GLY A 242 16.77 -27.32 -12.83
N TRP A 243 17.68 -26.90 -13.70
CA TRP A 243 19.11 -27.04 -13.49
C TRP A 243 19.67 -26.04 -12.48
N ARG A 244 19.10 -24.83 -12.37
CA ARG A 244 19.58 -23.81 -11.42
C ARG A 244 19.33 -24.21 -9.97
N PHE A 245 18.22 -24.90 -9.71
CA PHE A 245 17.88 -25.41 -8.37
C PHE A 245 18.75 -26.59 -7.94
N ASN A 246 19.25 -27.39 -8.90
CA ASN A 246 20.05 -28.59 -8.65
C ASN A 246 21.57 -28.34 -8.57
N ARG A 247 22.04 -27.09 -8.70
CA ARG A 247 23.46 -26.79 -8.47
C ARG A 247 23.77 -26.84 -6.98
N ASN A 248 24.83 -27.57 -6.61
CA ASN A 248 25.51 -27.42 -5.32
C ASN A 248 26.11 -26.01 -5.26
N ARG A 249 25.31 -25.06 -4.77
CA ARG A 249 25.67 -23.65 -4.57
C ARG A 249 26.54 -23.55 -3.33
N THR A 250 27.86 -23.52 -3.54
CA THR A 250 28.88 -23.43 -2.48
C THR A 250 29.31 -22.00 -2.18
N GLY A 251 28.76 -21.00 -2.90
CA GLY A 251 29.01 -19.59 -2.64
C GLY A 251 27.95 -19.00 -1.71
N HIS A 252 28.35 -17.98 -0.96
CA HIS A 252 27.50 -17.28 0.01
C HIS A 252 27.47 -15.77 -0.25
N GLY A 253 27.57 -15.34 -1.52
CA GLY A 253 27.59 -13.93 -1.87
C GLY A 253 26.19 -13.34 -2.06
N LEU A 254 26.02 -12.04 -1.78
CA LEU A 254 24.72 -11.36 -1.89
C LEU A 254 24.11 -11.42 -3.31
N VAL A 255 24.93 -11.40 -4.36
CA VAL A 255 24.49 -11.57 -5.76
C VAL A 255 23.87 -12.96 -5.96
N GLU A 256 24.49 -14.00 -5.40
CA GLU A 256 23.96 -15.37 -5.48
C GLU A 256 22.65 -15.48 -4.70
N THR A 257 22.57 -14.88 -3.51
CA THR A 257 21.32 -14.77 -2.74
C THR A 257 20.20 -14.09 -3.54
N LEU A 258 20.50 -13.02 -4.28
CA LEU A 258 19.54 -12.36 -5.16
C LEU A 258 19.06 -13.32 -6.27
N VAL A 259 19.98 -13.90 -7.05
CA VAL A 259 19.65 -14.79 -8.17
C VAL A 259 18.89 -16.03 -7.70
N THR A 260 19.34 -16.64 -6.60
CA THR A 260 18.67 -17.81 -5.99
C THR A 260 17.24 -17.49 -5.57
N THR A 261 17.00 -16.29 -5.02
CA THR A 261 15.68 -15.85 -4.58
C THR A 261 14.77 -15.58 -5.78
N ILE A 262 15.28 -14.95 -6.85
CA ILE A 262 14.54 -14.75 -8.10
C ILE A 262 14.13 -16.10 -8.69
N ASP A 263 15.06 -17.05 -8.79
CA ASP A 263 14.79 -18.39 -9.31
C ASP A 263 13.74 -19.11 -8.44
N GLN A 264 13.84 -19.03 -7.11
CA GLN A 264 12.86 -19.61 -6.18
C GLN A 264 11.45 -19.02 -6.37
N ILE A 265 11.33 -17.69 -6.43
CA ILE A 265 10.03 -17.02 -6.64
C ILE A 265 9.43 -17.45 -7.98
N SER A 266 10.25 -17.48 -9.02
CA SER A 266 9.83 -17.85 -10.38
C SER A 266 9.38 -19.30 -10.44
N TRP A 267 10.05 -20.18 -9.70
CA TRP A 267 9.65 -21.57 -9.56
C TRP A 267 8.34 -21.80 -8.85
N ASP A 268 8.16 -21.16 -7.69
CA ASP A 268 6.93 -21.27 -6.91
C ASP A 268 5.74 -20.82 -7.76
N ILE A 269 5.91 -19.78 -8.58
CA ILE A 269 4.88 -19.28 -9.50
C ILE A 269 4.66 -20.22 -10.68
N LEU A 270 5.72 -20.79 -11.28
CA LEU A 270 5.56 -21.77 -12.35
C LEU A 270 4.81 -23.02 -11.85
N VAL A 271 5.13 -23.52 -10.65
CA VAL A 271 4.49 -24.69 -10.06
C VAL A 271 3.04 -24.42 -9.66
N SER A 272 2.74 -23.23 -9.13
CA SER A 272 1.40 -22.91 -8.62
C SER A 272 0.45 -22.30 -9.65
N GLN A 273 0.97 -21.53 -10.62
CA GLN A 273 0.18 -20.77 -11.60
C GLN A 273 0.45 -21.20 -13.05
N GLY A 274 1.50 -22.00 -13.33
CA GLY A 274 1.84 -22.45 -14.68
C GLY A 274 2.55 -21.40 -15.55
N HIS A 275 2.97 -20.26 -14.98
CA HIS A 275 3.61 -19.17 -15.72
C HIS A 275 5.12 -19.12 -15.47
N GLU A 276 5.90 -18.98 -16.54
CA GLU A 276 7.34 -18.78 -16.45
C GLU A 276 7.66 -17.28 -16.43
N ILE A 277 8.10 -16.75 -15.27
CA ILE A 277 8.38 -15.32 -15.08
C ILE A 277 9.88 -15.01 -14.89
N GLY A 278 10.72 -16.05 -14.89
CA GLY A 278 12.11 -15.93 -14.47
C GLY A 278 12.93 -14.99 -15.36
N TYR A 279 12.75 -15.08 -16.67
CA TYR A 279 13.42 -14.19 -17.62
C TYR A 279 13.06 -12.72 -17.37
N ASP A 280 11.78 -12.42 -17.21
CA ASP A 280 11.31 -11.05 -16.96
C ASP A 280 11.82 -10.53 -15.62
N MET A 281 11.75 -11.34 -14.55
CA MET A 281 12.31 -10.98 -13.23
C MET A 281 13.78 -10.60 -13.31
N HIS A 282 14.61 -11.41 -14.00
CA HIS A 282 16.04 -11.11 -14.17
C HIS A 282 16.26 -9.81 -14.94
N ARG A 283 15.51 -9.58 -16.02
CA ARG A 283 15.59 -8.34 -16.81
C ARG A 283 15.22 -7.09 -16.00
N MET A 284 14.21 -7.18 -15.13
CA MET A 284 13.78 -6.06 -14.29
C MET A 284 14.82 -5.70 -13.24
N TRP A 285 15.40 -6.72 -12.58
CA TRP A 285 16.51 -6.53 -11.65
C TRP A 285 17.75 -5.99 -12.37
N GLU A 286 18.06 -6.47 -13.58
CA GLU A 286 19.15 -5.96 -14.41
C GLU A 286 18.97 -4.48 -14.75
N LYS A 287 17.76 -4.08 -15.16
CA LYS A 287 17.42 -2.67 -15.44
C LYS A 287 17.66 -1.79 -14.20
N TRP A 288 17.17 -2.20 -13.05
CA TRP A 288 17.34 -1.43 -11.81
C TRP A 288 18.82 -1.37 -11.37
N LEU A 289 19.53 -2.49 -11.36
CA LEU A 289 20.96 -2.53 -11.02
C LEU A 289 21.81 -1.70 -12.00
N SER A 290 21.40 -1.63 -13.27
CA SER A 290 22.04 -0.79 -14.28
C SER A 290 21.93 0.69 -13.94
N SER A 291 20.75 1.20 -13.58
CA SER A 291 20.61 2.58 -13.12
C SER A 291 21.34 2.83 -11.79
N TRP A 292 21.18 1.91 -10.82
CA TRP A 292 21.76 2.07 -9.49
C TRP A 292 23.28 2.07 -9.47
N HIS A 293 23.96 1.27 -10.31
CA HIS A 293 25.42 1.27 -10.32
C HIS A 293 26.00 2.57 -10.90
N GLU A 294 25.32 3.21 -11.85
CA GLU A 294 25.72 4.49 -12.45
C GLU A 294 25.49 5.66 -11.49
N GLU A 295 24.33 5.72 -10.85
CA GLU A 295 23.86 6.90 -10.09
C GLU A 295 24.05 6.80 -8.57
N GLY A 296 24.20 5.58 -8.01
CA GLY A 296 24.37 5.35 -6.57
C GLY A 296 23.07 5.49 -5.76
N ASP A 297 23.17 6.00 -4.52
CA ASP A 297 22.01 6.19 -3.61
C ASP A 297 21.04 7.30 -4.09
N LYS A 298 21.41 8.03 -5.15
CA LYS A 298 20.50 8.91 -5.90
C LYS A 298 19.51 8.12 -6.77
N CYS A 299 19.67 6.81 -6.90
CA CYS A 299 18.86 5.99 -7.78
C CYS A 299 17.39 6.02 -7.37
N GLU A 300 16.61 6.70 -8.20
CA GLU A 300 15.19 6.55 -8.31
C GLU A 300 14.92 5.22 -9.05
N GLY A 301 14.30 4.23 -8.40
CA GLY A 301 13.78 3.08 -9.17
C GLY A 301 13.20 1.94 -8.34
N GLN A 302 13.37 1.97 -7.01
CA GLN A 302 12.92 0.89 -6.13
C GLN A 302 11.39 0.70 -6.17
N GLY A 303 10.64 1.80 -6.16
CA GLY A 303 9.18 1.79 -6.25
C GLY A 303 8.69 1.21 -7.57
N GLU A 304 9.32 1.60 -8.69
CA GLU A 304 9.05 1.05 -10.02
C GLU A 304 9.30 -0.47 -10.04
N LEU A 305 10.52 -0.91 -9.67
CA LEU A 305 10.90 -2.31 -9.70
C LEU A 305 9.91 -3.15 -8.88
N LEU A 306 9.58 -2.68 -7.68
CA LEU A 306 8.67 -3.37 -6.78
C LEU A 306 7.26 -3.49 -7.37
N ALA A 307 6.70 -2.40 -7.90
CA ALA A 307 5.38 -2.40 -8.53
C ALA A 307 5.32 -3.35 -9.73
N GLN A 308 6.37 -3.35 -10.57
CA GLN A 308 6.42 -4.25 -11.71
C GLN A 308 6.56 -5.72 -11.27
N ILE A 309 7.39 -6.03 -10.26
CA ILE A 309 7.52 -7.40 -9.72
C ILE A 309 6.20 -7.89 -9.13
N ILE A 310 5.47 -7.04 -8.41
CA ILE A 310 4.16 -7.39 -7.85
C ILE A 310 3.16 -7.71 -8.96
N ASN A 311 3.12 -6.89 -10.02
CA ASN A 311 2.26 -7.13 -11.18
C ASN A 311 2.62 -8.44 -11.90
N LEU A 312 3.91 -8.66 -12.15
CA LEU A 312 4.43 -9.86 -12.78
C LEU A 312 4.06 -11.12 -11.97
N CYS A 313 4.29 -11.09 -10.65
CA CYS A 313 3.96 -12.19 -9.77
C CYS A 313 2.45 -12.42 -9.66
N GLY A 314 1.65 -11.37 -9.77
CA GLY A 314 0.18 -11.45 -9.79
C GLY A 314 -0.41 -11.91 -11.12
N GLY A 315 0.41 -12.19 -12.15
CA GLY A 315 -0.06 -12.56 -13.47
C GLY A 315 -0.64 -11.39 -14.29
N HIS A 316 -0.32 -10.15 -13.91
CA HIS A 316 -0.73 -8.94 -14.62
C HIS A 316 0.37 -8.51 -15.61
N TRP A 317 0.26 -8.98 -16.85
CA TRP A 317 1.24 -8.74 -17.90
C TRP A 317 0.94 -7.45 -18.66
N ILE A 318 2.01 -6.75 -19.01
CA ILE A 318 1.96 -5.58 -19.89
C ILE A 318 2.49 -6.03 -21.24
N SER A 319 1.70 -5.84 -22.29
CA SER A 319 2.15 -6.16 -23.65
C SER A 319 3.26 -5.19 -24.09
N GLU A 320 4.08 -5.58 -25.06
CA GLU A 320 5.13 -4.70 -25.60
C GLU A 320 4.58 -3.34 -26.04
N ASP A 321 3.40 -3.32 -26.67
CA ASP A 321 2.71 -2.08 -27.07
C ASP A 321 2.32 -1.19 -25.86
N GLN A 322 1.88 -1.80 -24.76
CA GLN A 322 1.49 -1.08 -23.54
C GLN A 322 2.70 -0.54 -22.76
N MET A 323 3.90 -1.10 -22.96
CA MET A 323 5.11 -0.59 -22.31
C MET A 323 5.45 0.84 -22.76
N PHE A 324 5.03 1.22 -23.97
CA PHE A 324 5.20 2.56 -24.55
C PHE A 324 3.93 3.42 -24.43
N ASP A 325 2.92 2.96 -23.67
CA ASP A 325 1.73 3.77 -23.40
C ASP A 325 2.12 4.95 -22.49
N PRO A 326 1.83 6.21 -22.88
CA PRO A 326 2.20 7.39 -22.09
C PRO A 326 1.65 7.38 -20.67
N GLN A 327 0.48 6.76 -20.45
CA GLN A 327 -0.08 6.62 -19.11
C GLN A 327 0.72 5.63 -18.26
N TYR A 328 1.23 4.55 -18.87
CA TYR A 328 2.09 3.61 -18.17
C TYR A 328 3.43 4.25 -17.81
N GLU A 329 4.05 5.00 -18.73
CA GLU A 329 5.27 5.77 -18.45
C GLU A 329 5.07 6.77 -17.31
N THR A 330 3.93 7.48 -17.30
CA THR A 330 3.60 8.42 -16.23
C THR A 330 3.41 7.71 -14.88
N LEU A 331 2.77 6.53 -14.85
CA LEU A 331 2.64 5.71 -13.64
C LEU A 331 4.01 5.31 -13.07
N LEU A 332 4.95 4.91 -13.94
CA LEU A 332 6.32 4.57 -13.56
C LEU A 332 7.04 5.78 -12.96
N GLN A 333 7.03 6.92 -13.66
CA GLN A 333 7.70 8.14 -13.24
C GLN A 333 7.16 8.66 -11.90
N LEU A 334 5.83 8.77 -11.75
CA LEU A 334 5.21 9.22 -10.51
C LEU A 334 5.52 8.28 -9.35
N THR A 335 5.40 6.97 -9.57
CA THR A 335 5.70 5.97 -8.53
C THR A 335 7.15 6.08 -8.10
N ASN A 336 8.06 6.27 -9.05
CA ASN A 336 9.48 6.38 -8.76
C ASN A 336 9.79 7.62 -7.93
N SER A 337 9.35 8.79 -8.40
CA SER A 337 9.53 10.08 -7.72
C SER A 337 8.92 10.08 -6.32
N LEU A 338 7.68 9.59 -6.17
CA LEU A 338 7.00 9.51 -4.88
C LEU A 338 7.72 8.57 -3.91
N CYS A 339 8.05 7.34 -4.34
CA CYS A 339 8.72 6.38 -3.47
C CYS A 339 10.10 6.88 -3.02
N HIS A 340 10.88 7.46 -3.93
CA HIS A 340 12.19 8.02 -3.60
C HIS A 340 12.07 9.17 -2.59
N THR A 341 11.19 10.14 -2.85
CA THR A 341 10.96 11.29 -1.95
C THR A 341 10.51 10.85 -0.57
N LEU A 342 9.55 9.92 -0.50
CA LEU A 342 9.03 9.38 0.76
C LEU A 342 10.08 8.58 1.53
N TYR A 343 10.92 7.81 0.82
CA TYR A 343 12.01 7.04 1.41
C TYR A 343 13.10 7.94 2.01
N CYS A 344 13.53 8.97 1.28
CA CYS A 344 14.50 9.95 1.78
C CYS A 344 13.95 10.67 3.02
N HIS A 345 12.69 11.13 2.97
CA HIS A 345 12.04 11.74 4.13
C HIS A 345 11.96 10.81 5.34
N GLN A 346 11.73 9.51 5.14
CA GLN A 346 11.71 8.54 6.22
C GLN A 346 13.09 8.39 6.90
N LYS A 347 14.19 8.43 6.14
CA LYS A 347 15.56 8.35 6.68
C LYS A 347 15.94 9.62 7.45
N ASP A 348 15.48 10.78 7.00
CA ASP A 348 15.83 12.09 7.55
C ASP A 348 14.92 12.55 8.71
N LYS A 349 14.23 11.63 9.40
CA LYS A 349 13.21 11.87 10.45
C LYS A 349 13.68 12.59 11.74
N GLU A 350 14.72 13.42 11.68
CA GLU A 350 15.13 14.35 12.73
C GLU A 350 14.31 15.66 12.75
N SER A 351 13.48 15.93 11.74
CA SER A 351 12.66 17.14 11.60
C SER A 351 11.16 16.82 11.46
N GLU A 352 10.29 17.72 11.95
CA GLU A 352 8.85 17.55 12.16
C GLU A 352 8.04 16.94 11.00
N SER A 353 6.98 16.23 11.39
CA SER A 353 6.09 15.30 10.66
C SER A 353 5.28 15.83 9.47
N MET A 354 5.72 16.86 8.76
CA MET A 354 4.92 17.43 7.67
C MET A 354 5.32 16.81 6.32
N ILE A 355 4.46 15.92 5.79
CA ILE A 355 4.57 15.46 4.40
C ILE A 355 4.42 16.68 3.47
N PHE A 356 5.34 16.81 2.53
CA PHE A 356 5.45 17.98 1.66
C PHE A 356 4.22 18.16 0.76
N PRO A 357 3.77 19.40 0.50
CA PRO A 357 2.67 19.69 -0.43
C PRO A 357 2.86 19.08 -1.84
N GLU A 358 4.12 18.94 -2.28
CA GLU A 358 4.47 18.32 -3.56
C GLU A 358 4.08 16.83 -3.61
N VAL A 359 4.36 16.08 -2.55
CA VAL A 359 3.98 14.67 -2.41
C VAL A 359 2.47 14.51 -2.46
N GLU A 360 1.72 15.39 -1.78
CA GLU A 360 0.25 15.37 -1.84
C GLU A 360 -0.27 15.61 -3.26
N SER A 361 0.33 16.52 -4.02
CA SER A 361 -0.05 16.82 -5.40
C SER A 361 0.22 15.63 -6.33
N GLN A 362 1.41 15.04 -6.25
CA GLN A 362 1.78 13.86 -7.04
C GLN A 362 0.91 12.65 -6.68
N MET A 363 0.53 12.48 -5.40
CA MET A 363 -0.41 11.45 -4.98
C MET A 363 -1.80 11.65 -5.60
N GLN A 364 -2.29 12.89 -5.72
CA GLN A 364 -3.57 13.16 -6.40
C GLN A 364 -3.51 12.79 -7.88
N GLU A 365 -2.41 13.10 -8.55
CA GLU A 365 -2.18 12.71 -9.95
C GLU A 365 -2.18 11.18 -10.10
N LEU A 366 -1.46 10.47 -9.23
CA LEU A 366 -1.46 9.00 -9.22
C LEU A 366 -2.86 8.43 -9.00
N VAL A 367 -3.63 8.98 -8.05
CA VAL A 367 -5.03 8.59 -7.79
C VAL A 367 -5.90 8.82 -9.02
N GLN A 368 -5.70 9.94 -9.73
CA GLN A 368 -6.39 10.22 -10.98
C GLN A 368 -6.06 9.17 -12.05
N LEU A 369 -4.79 8.85 -12.27
CA LEU A 369 -4.40 7.85 -13.27
C LEU A 369 -5.01 6.45 -12.99
N VAL A 370 -5.13 6.09 -11.72
CA VAL A 370 -5.68 4.79 -11.31
C VAL A 370 -7.19 4.73 -11.49
N PHE A 371 -7.92 5.71 -10.94
CA PHE A 371 -9.40 5.65 -10.86
C PHE A 371 -10.13 6.39 -11.97
N GLN A 372 -9.48 7.33 -12.67
CA GLN A 372 -10.09 7.95 -13.84
C GLN A 372 -10.08 6.94 -14.99
N LYS A 373 -11.24 6.82 -15.65
CA LYS A 373 -11.39 6.00 -16.83
C LYS A 373 -10.56 6.64 -17.94
N SER A 374 -9.53 5.94 -18.40
CA SER A 374 -8.69 6.33 -19.53
C SER A 374 -9.04 5.51 -20.77
N THR A 375 -8.59 6.00 -21.92
CA THR A 375 -8.63 5.24 -23.18
C THR A 375 -7.50 4.22 -23.28
N SER A 376 -6.52 4.25 -22.36
CA SER A 376 -5.46 3.24 -22.30
C SER A 376 -6.04 1.85 -22.10
N GLY A 377 -5.48 0.84 -22.77
CA GLY A 377 -5.83 -0.56 -22.54
C GLY A 377 -5.29 -1.15 -21.22
N ILE A 378 -4.67 -0.34 -20.35
CA ILE A 378 -4.01 -0.81 -19.12
C ILE A 378 -5.06 -1.24 -18.09
N ASP A 379 -4.93 -2.47 -17.61
CA ASP A 379 -5.83 -3.06 -16.62
C ASP A 379 -5.83 -2.30 -15.28
N PHE A 380 -6.99 -2.23 -14.64
CA PHE A 380 -7.14 -1.54 -13.35
C PHE A 380 -6.22 -2.13 -12.27
N ASN A 381 -6.03 -3.46 -12.23
CA ASN A 381 -5.19 -4.09 -11.21
C ASN A 381 -3.72 -3.68 -11.38
N ILE A 382 -3.25 -3.53 -12.62
CA ILE A 382 -1.90 -3.03 -12.92
C ILE A 382 -1.72 -1.64 -12.32
N LYS A 383 -2.65 -0.72 -12.64
CA LYS A 383 -2.61 0.66 -12.13
C LYS A 383 -2.71 0.70 -10.61
N ASN A 384 -3.62 -0.09 -10.03
CA ASN A 384 -3.83 -0.13 -8.59
C ASN A 384 -2.61 -0.68 -7.83
N THR A 385 -1.80 -1.57 -8.42
CA THR A 385 -0.54 -2.01 -7.83
C THR A 385 0.42 -0.84 -7.59
N PHE A 386 0.56 0.10 -8.53
CA PHE A 386 1.40 1.28 -8.35
C PHE A 386 0.95 2.12 -7.15
N LEU A 387 -0.35 2.44 -7.07
CA LEU A 387 -0.89 3.15 -5.91
C LEU A 387 -0.68 2.37 -4.61
N THR A 388 -0.87 1.05 -4.64
CA THR A 388 -0.68 0.19 -3.47
C THR A 388 0.76 0.24 -2.97
N VAL A 389 1.75 0.18 -3.87
CA VAL A 389 3.17 0.33 -3.52
C VAL A 389 3.43 1.71 -2.92
N VAL A 390 3.05 2.79 -3.59
CA VAL A 390 3.32 4.15 -3.08
C VAL A 390 2.67 4.39 -1.71
N LYS A 391 1.45 3.87 -1.48
CA LYS A 391 0.80 3.95 -0.16
C LYS A 391 1.61 3.28 0.96
N THR A 392 2.39 2.24 0.68
CA THR A 392 3.27 1.63 1.69
C THR A 392 4.47 2.52 2.03
N TYR A 393 5.06 3.19 1.04
CA TYR A 393 6.11 4.19 1.27
C TYR A 393 5.55 5.40 2.03
N TYR A 394 4.34 5.84 1.66
CA TYR A 394 3.65 6.93 2.34
C TYR A 394 3.38 6.56 3.80
N TYR A 395 2.88 5.35 4.07
CA TYR A 395 2.68 4.85 5.42
C TYR A 395 4.00 4.82 6.23
N ALA A 396 5.08 4.31 5.66
CA ALA A 396 6.38 4.23 6.34
C ALA A 396 6.99 5.60 6.64
N ALA A 397 6.82 6.56 5.72
CA ALA A 397 7.20 7.95 5.89
C ALA A 397 6.30 8.68 6.91
N PHE A 398 5.00 8.39 6.93
CA PHE A 398 4.02 9.05 7.80
C PHE A 398 4.06 8.52 9.24
N CYS A 399 3.98 7.21 9.44
CA CYS A 399 3.88 6.61 10.76
C CYS A 399 5.23 6.58 11.49
N ASP A 400 5.22 6.89 12.78
CA ASP A 400 6.39 6.73 13.63
C ASP A 400 6.64 5.25 13.97
N ALA A 401 7.80 4.98 14.58
CA ALA A 401 8.19 3.63 14.98
C ALA A 401 7.20 2.99 15.98
N ARG A 402 6.62 3.79 16.88
CA ARG A 402 5.71 3.32 17.92
C ARG A 402 4.38 2.86 17.33
N THR A 403 3.80 3.70 16.48
CA THR A 403 2.56 3.44 15.74
C THR A 403 2.73 2.23 14.82
N THR A 404 3.86 2.16 14.12
CA THR A 404 4.17 1.02 13.24
C THR A 404 4.24 -0.29 14.03
N ASN A 405 4.95 -0.30 15.17
CA ASN A 405 5.02 -1.49 16.02
C ASN A 405 3.65 -1.90 16.59
N PHE A 406 2.81 -0.93 16.97
CA PHE A 406 1.45 -1.18 17.42
C PHE A 406 0.58 -1.79 16.31
N HIS A 407 0.65 -1.26 15.10
CA HIS A 407 -0.07 -1.81 13.95
C HIS A 407 0.41 -3.21 13.61
N ILE A 408 1.72 -3.47 13.62
CA ILE A 408 2.29 -4.80 13.40
C ILE A 408 1.72 -5.81 14.42
N ALA A 409 1.75 -5.45 15.71
CA ALA A 409 1.19 -6.30 16.78
C ALA A 409 -0.29 -6.61 16.52
N LYS A 410 -1.09 -5.56 16.29
CA LYS A 410 -2.54 -5.69 16.08
C LYS A 410 -2.93 -6.48 14.84
N VAL A 411 -2.20 -6.30 13.74
CA VAL A 411 -2.55 -6.88 12.43
C VAL A 411 -2.03 -8.31 12.28
N LEU A 412 -0.80 -8.58 12.69
CA LEU A 412 -0.19 -9.89 12.45
C LEU A 412 -0.33 -10.85 13.64
N PHE A 413 -0.36 -10.34 14.88
CA PHE A 413 -0.18 -11.19 16.07
C PHE A 413 -1.39 -11.22 17.01
N ASP A 414 -2.23 -10.17 17.02
CA ASP A 414 -3.44 -10.14 17.84
C ASP A 414 -4.65 -10.62 17.06
N LYS A 415 -5.21 -11.77 17.47
CA LYS A 415 -6.49 -12.26 16.92
C LYS A 415 -7.63 -11.28 17.20
N VAL A 416 -8.58 -11.25 16.29
CA VAL A 416 -9.86 -10.57 16.51
C VAL A 416 -10.77 -11.51 17.31
N ILE A 417 -11.36 -11.01 18.39
CA ILE A 417 -12.22 -11.77 19.31
C ILE A 417 -13.68 -11.38 19.11
#